data_AF-A0A2V2XIL5-F1
#
_entry.id   AF-A0A2V2XIL5-F1
#
_cell.length_a   1.000
_cell.length_b   1.000
_cell.length_c   1.000
_cell.angle_alpha   90.00
_cell.angle_beta   90.00
_cell.angle_gamma   90.00
#
_symmetry.space_group_name_H-M   'P 1'
#
loop_
_entity.id
_entity.type
_entity.pdbx_description
1 polymer ?
#
loop_
_entity_poly.entity_id
_entity_poly.type
_entity_poly.pdbx_seq_one_letter_code
_entity_poly.pdbx_strand_id
1 'polypeptide(L)'
;MVRYTPPCRAPYEWSEKPSGWLRFVDCVPVTYNIPNDFQMFTQEFRRQPCSTWIVKPTSRSQGRGIFLINRITQLKRWIKERKEADEAEGLPASTFVVSKYVANPLLIGGKKFDLRLYVFVTSFKPLVAYLHEQGFARFCATPYVANALKDDNLCSQLTNVALQKGEDAYNEVHGGKWSLANLCLFVQGRYGAVCADGLMRSIEFAIYHSLRAMESVMFNDRHNFELYGYDIPIDDCLRPHLIEVNSPPSLFTTTLSDRLLKEEVLADVLSIIFPPSFPSHCAMSYWEYRLRTDLTTALETGFHFLQMGS
;
A
#
# COMPACT_ATOMS: atom_id res chain seq x y z
N MET A 1 -8.10 -13.69 15.78
CA MET A 1 -6.82 -13.06 15.35
C MET A 1 -6.30 -13.86 14.18
N VAL A 2 -6.26 -13.27 12.98
CA VAL A 2 -5.80 -13.94 11.76
C VAL A 2 -4.28 -14.10 11.79
N ARG A 3 -3.77 -15.30 11.51
CA ARG A 3 -2.35 -15.66 11.61
C ARG A 3 -1.91 -16.44 10.36
N TYR A 4 -0.68 -16.20 9.95
CA TYR A 4 0.01 -16.89 8.85
C TYR A 4 1.47 -17.13 9.26
N THR A 5 2.08 -18.24 8.88
CA THR A 5 3.52 -18.46 9.13
C THR A 5 4.28 -18.20 7.82
N PRO A 6 5.11 -17.13 7.73
CA PRO A 6 5.95 -16.93 6.57
C PRO A 6 6.96 -18.09 6.39
N PRO A 7 7.24 -18.53 5.15
CA PRO A 7 8.13 -19.65 4.87
C PRO A 7 9.60 -19.35 5.20
N CYS A 8 9.97 -18.09 5.42
CA CYS A 8 11.32 -17.68 5.81
C CYS A 8 11.37 -17.04 7.20
N ARG A 9 12.30 -17.51 8.05
CA ARG A 9 12.79 -16.75 9.21
C ARG A 9 13.96 -15.91 8.72
N ALA A 10 13.87 -14.58 8.83
CA ALA A 10 15.07 -13.76 8.69
C ALA A 10 16.15 -14.26 9.67
N PRO A 11 17.45 -14.27 9.30
CA PRO A 11 18.52 -14.80 10.13
C PRO A 11 18.85 -13.92 11.36
N TYR A 12 18.17 -12.80 11.57
CA TYR A 12 18.33 -11.95 12.75
C TYR A 12 17.27 -12.28 13.81
N GLU A 13 17.77 -12.58 15.00
CA GLU A 13 17.07 -13.14 16.16
C GLU A 13 15.76 -12.41 16.50
N TRP A 14 14.66 -13.17 16.50
CA TRP A 14 13.40 -12.76 17.13
C TRP A 14 13.47 -13.07 18.63
N SER A 15 14.19 -12.27 19.40
CA SER A 15 14.11 -12.35 20.86
C SER A 15 12.79 -11.72 21.34
N GLU A 16 12.06 -12.49 22.15
CA GLU A 16 10.96 -12.07 23.05
C GLU A 16 9.51 -11.99 22.55
N LYS A 17 9.10 -12.66 21.45
CA LYS A 17 7.66 -13.01 21.27
C LYS A 17 7.44 -14.46 20.81
N PRO A 18 6.59 -15.25 21.51
CA PRO A 18 6.56 -16.71 21.38
C PRO A 18 5.72 -17.23 20.21
N SER A 19 5.75 -16.61 19.02
CA SER A 19 4.99 -17.17 17.90
C SER A 19 5.48 -16.61 16.55
N GLY A 20 6.11 -17.43 15.70
CA GLY A 20 6.60 -17.07 14.35
C GLY A 20 5.51 -16.80 13.30
N TRP A 21 4.37 -16.27 13.73
CA TRP A 21 3.22 -15.97 12.88
C TRP A 21 3.20 -14.49 12.53
N LEU A 22 3.05 -14.18 11.24
CA LEU A 22 2.56 -12.89 10.78
C LEU A 22 1.08 -12.77 11.15
N ARG A 23 0.73 -11.70 11.85
CA ARG A 23 -0.67 -11.35 12.11
C ARG A 23 -1.06 -10.20 11.21
N PHE A 24 -2.31 -10.17 10.74
CA PHE A 24 -2.77 -9.06 9.90
C PHE A 24 -2.59 -7.69 10.58
N VAL A 25 -2.78 -7.62 11.91
CA VAL A 25 -2.53 -6.40 12.70
C VAL A 25 -1.07 -5.94 12.70
N ASP A 26 -0.11 -6.85 12.44
CA ASP A 26 1.31 -6.50 12.33
C ASP A 26 1.65 -5.94 10.95
N CYS A 27 0.77 -6.14 9.95
CA CYS A 27 0.90 -5.58 8.60
C CYS A 27 0.29 -4.19 8.49
N VAL A 28 -0.49 -3.71 9.46
CA VAL A 28 -1.13 -2.40 9.41
C VAL A 28 -0.56 -1.53 10.52
N PRO A 29 0.16 -0.43 10.22
CA PRO A 29 0.69 0.42 11.25
C PRO A 29 -0.39 1.00 12.15
N VAL A 30 -0.09 1.08 13.45
CA VAL A 30 -0.99 1.67 14.44
C VAL A 30 -1.33 3.10 14.01
N THR A 31 -2.62 3.36 13.87
CA THR A 31 -3.14 4.57 13.25
C THR A 31 -4.27 5.16 14.10
N TYR A 32 -4.31 6.48 14.19
CA TYR A 32 -5.28 7.25 14.98
C TYR A 32 -5.87 8.37 14.13
N ASN A 33 -7.18 8.58 14.23
CA ASN A 33 -7.89 9.69 13.60
C ASN A 33 -8.03 10.85 14.57
N ILE A 34 -7.41 11.98 14.27
CA ILE A 34 -7.38 13.17 15.14
C ILE A 34 -8.34 14.21 14.57
N PRO A 35 -9.17 14.87 15.41
CA PRO A 35 -9.09 14.98 16.88
C PRO A 35 -9.65 13.82 17.70
N ASN A 36 -10.45 12.92 17.13
CA ASN A 36 -11.26 11.94 17.86
C ASN A 36 -10.42 11.02 18.79
N ASP A 37 -9.29 10.54 18.30
CA ASP A 37 -8.45 9.55 18.99
C ASP A 37 -7.27 10.18 19.75
N PHE A 38 -7.28 11.51 19.97
CA PHE A 38 -6.13 12.22 20.51
C PHE A 38 -5.67 11.72 21.89
N GLN A 39 -6.62 11.32 22.75
CA GLN A 39 -6.29 10.77 24.06
C GLN A 39 -5.62 9.39 23.94
N MET A 40 -6.13 8.52 23.06
CA MET A 40 -5.55 7.20 22.80
C MET A 40 -4.14 7.34 22.21
N PHE A 41 -3.97 8.21 21.22
CA PHE A 41 -2.67 8.52 20.65
C PHE A 41 -1.68 9.01 21.72
N THR A 42 -2.10 9.92 22.61
CA THR A 42 -1.25 10.43 23.69
C THR A 42 -0.79 9.33 24.64
N GLN A 43 -1.66 8.37 24.96
CA GLN A 43 -1.29 7.23 25.79
C GLN A 43 -0.29 6.32 25.07
N GLU A 44 -0.52 6.00 23.80
CA GLU A 44 0.39 5.14 23.03
C GLU A 44 1.75 5.80 22.81
N PHE A 45 1.78 7.11 22.55
CA PHE A 45 3.01 7.88 22.45
C PHE A 45 3.84 7.83 23.73
N ARG A 46 3.19 7.88 24.91
CA ARG A 46 3.87 7.73 26.21
C ARG A 46 4.44 6.33 26.43
N ARG A 47 3.78 5.29 25.90
CA ARG A 47 4.30 3.91 25.96
C ARG A 47 5.51 3.71 25.06
N GLN A 48 5.60 4.46 23.96
CA GLN A 48 6.67 4.35 22.97
C GLN A 48 7.31 5.71 22.65
N PRO A 49 8.01 6.34 23.62
CA PRO A 49 8.46 7.73 23.51
C PRO A 49 9.52 7.99 22.43
N CYS A 50 10.21 6.94 21.97
CA CYS A 50 11.22 7.01 20.90
C CYS A 50 10.64 6.72 19.51
N SER A 51 9.32 6.50 19.38
CA SER A 51 8.70 6.20 18.09
C SER A 51 8.52 7.45 17.23
N THR A 52 8.82 7.31 15.95
CA THR A 52 8.48 8.30 14.92
C THR A 52 7.08 8.01 14.40
N TRP A 53 6.30 9.08 14.19
CA TRP A 53 4.95 9.01 13.64
C TRP A 53 4.84 9.92 12.43
N ILE A 54 4.03 9.50 11.45
CA ILE A 54 3.73 10.27 10.26
C ILE A 54 2.33 10.87 10.40
N VAL A 55 2.23 12.17 10.16
CA VAL A 55 0.97 12.91 10.17
C VAL A 55 0.55 13.15 8.74
N LYS A 56 -0.68 12.75 8.38
CA LYS A 56 -1.27 12.88 7.04
C LYS A 56 -2.59 13.66 7.13
N PRO A 57 -2.68 14.89 6.59
CA PRO A 57 -3.94 15.62 6.49
C PRO A 57 -4.93 14.91 5.56
N THR A 58 -6.21 14.78 5.92
CA THR A 58 -7.22 14.08 5.09
C THR A 58 -7.65 14.86 3.84
N SER A 59 -7.41 16.17 3.79
CA SER A 59 -7.90 17.06 2.72
C SER A 59 -6.89 17.35 1.61
N ARG A 60 -5.68 16.77 1.64
CA ARG A 60 -4.62 17.07 0.66
C ARG A 60 -4.08 15.80 0.00
N SER A 61 -4.20 15.75 -1.32
CA SER A 61 -3.57 14.72 -2.16
C SER A 61 -2.09 15.03 -2.43
N GLN A 62 -1.36 14.08 -3.01
CA GLN A 62 0.03 14.23 -3.48
C GLN A 62 1.12 14.40 -2.39
N GLY A 63 0.80 14.15 -1.13
CA GLY A 63 1.78 14.22 -0.03
C GLY A 63 2.04 15.64 0.51
N ARG A 64 1.24 16.63 0.12
CA ARG A 64 1.35 18.00 0.63
C ARG A 64 0.86 18.09 2.07
N GLY A 65 1.73 18.56 2.98
CA GLY A 65 1.41 18.70 4.40
C GLY A 65 1.60 17.43 5.22
N ILE A 66 2.25 16.40 4.65
CA ILE A 66 2.72 15.25 5.40
C ILE A 66 4.00 15.65 6.13
N PHE A 67 4.11 15.32 7.42
CA PHE A 67 5.33 15.55 8.19
C PHE A 67 5.53 14.44 9.23
N LEU A 68 6.76 14.31 9.71
CA LEU A 68 7.13 13.36 10.75
C LEU A 68 7.21 14.06 12.11
N ILE A 69 6.77 13.37 13.15
CA ILE A 69 6.89 13.81 14.53
C ILE A 69 7.58 12.73 15.36
N ASN A 70 8.41 13.17 16.30
CA ASN A 70 8.97 12.34 17.35
C ASN A 70 8.78 12.97 18.74
N ARG A 71 8.05 14.09 18.81
CA ARG A 71 7.64 14.74 20.05
C ARG A 71 6.18 15.15 19.95
N ILE A 72 5.37 14.77 20.94
CA ILE A 72 3.95 15.13 20.99
C ILE A 72 3.69 16.65 20.98
N THR A 73 4.65 17.44 21.46
CA THR A 73 4.59 18.90 21.44
C THR A 73 4.56 19.46 20.02
N GLN A 74 5.23 18.82 19.06
CA GLN A 74 5.19 19.19 17.64
C GLN A 74 3.75 19.07 17.11
N LEU A 75 3.08 17.97 17.43
CA LEU A 75 1.69 17.74 17.00
C LEU A 75 0.73 18.75 17.65
N LYS A 76 0.82 18.98 18.96
CA LYS A 76 -0.07 19.92 19.67
C LYS A 76 0.02 21.33 19.10
N ARG A 77 1.24 21.79 18.80
CA ARG A 77 1.47 23.10 18.18
C ARG A 77 0.83 23.15 16.79
N TRP A 78 1.07 22.15 15.96
CA TRP A 78 0.50 22.10 14.61
C TRP A 78 -1.03 22.07 14.60
N ILE A 79 -1.66 21.30 15.51
CA ILE A 79 -3.12 21.29 15.68
C ILE A 79 -3.65 22.68 16.00
N LYS A 80 -2.97 23.41 16.90
CA LYS A 80 -3.38 24.76 17.31
C LYS A 80 -3.32 25.73 16.13
N GLU A 81 -2.18 25.75 15.44
CA GLU A 81 -1.96 26.60 14.26
C GLU A 81 -2.98 26.29 13.15
N ARG A 82 -3.28 25.01 12.92
CA ARG A 82 -4.27 24.60 11.92
C ARG A 82 -5.70 25.01 12.31
N LYS A 83 -6.06 24.89 13.58
CA LYS A 83 -7.37 25.30 14.10
C LYS A 83 -7.58 26.80 13.94
N GLU A 84 -6.57 27.60 14.27
CA GLU A 84 -6.59 29.06 14.08
C GLU A 84 -6.74 29.44 12.59
N ALA A 85 -6.05 28.73 11.70
CA ALA A 85 -6.17 28.95 10.26
C ALA A 85 -7.55 28.55 9.70
N ASP A 86 -8.08 27.38 10.10
CA ASP A 86 -9.40 26.92 9.68
C ASP A 86 -10.49 27.89 10.18
N GLU A 87 -10.40 28.40 11.42
CA GLU A 87 -11.31 29.40 11.97
C GLU A 87 -11.25 30.74 11.22
N ALA A 88 -10.05 31.19 10.83
CA ALA A 88 -9.88 32.41 10.03
C ALA A 88 -10.46 32.28 8.61
N GLU A 89 -10.42 31.07 8.04
CA GLU A 89 -10.97 30.76 6.72
C GLU A 89 -12.47 30.37 6.77
N GLY A 90 -13.08 30.30 7.96
CA GLY A 90 -14.47 29.87 8.14
C GLY A 90 -14.71 28.39 7.79
N LEU A 91 -13.66 27.57 7.83
CA LEU A 91 -13.68 26.16 7.48
C LEU A 91 -13.98 25.28 8.71
N PRO A 92 -14.60 24.10 8.51
CA PRO A 92 -14.73 23.12 9.58
C PRO A 92 -13.36 22.60 10.02
N ALA A 93 -13.27 22.15 11.28
CA ALA A 93 -12.04 21.61 11.83
C ALA A 93 -11.48 20.46 10.97
N SER A 94 -10.27 20.65 10.46
CA SER A 94 -9.59 19.64 9.66
C SER A 94 -9.38 18.35 10.45
N THR A 95 -9.75 17.20 9.87
CA THR A 95 -9.35 15.89 10.38
C THR A 95 -8.01 15.49 9.81
N PHE A 96 -7.29 14.60 10.49
CA PHE A 96 -6.03 14.08 9.97
C PHE A 96 -5.70 12.75 10.64
N VAL A 97 -4.85 11.99 9.97
CA VAL A 97 -4.44 10.66 10.38
C VAL A 97 -3.02 10.71 10.93
N VAL A 98 -2.80 10.13 12.11
CA VAL A 98 -1.48 9.93 12.69
C VAL A 98 -1.19 8.45 12.73
N SER A 99 -0.18 8.02 11.97
CA SER A 99 0.20 6.61 11.85
C SER A 99 1.62 6.40 12.34
N LYS A 100 1.91 5.22 12.91
CA LYS A 100 3.27 4.83 13.25
C LYS A 100 4.10 4.78 11.97
N TYR A 101 5.29 5.37 12.00
CA TYR A 101 6.19 5.41 10.85
C TYR A 101 7.01 4.12 10.77
N VAL A 102 7.17 3.59 9.55
CA VAL A 102 8.07 2.45 9.28
C VAL A 102 9.51 2.99 9.25
N ALA A 103 10.16 3.00 10.40
CA ALA A 103 11.46 3.64 10.60
C ALA A 103 12.66 2.85 10.03
N ASN A 104 12.51 1.53 9.85
CA ASN A 104 13.54 0.66 9.31
C ASN A 104 13.06 0.02 7.99
N PRO A 105 12.93 0.81 6.90
CA PRO A 105 12.51 0.26 5.61
C PRO A 105 13.60 -0.64 5.02
N LEU A 106 13.22 -1.61 4.20
CA LEU A 106 14.15 -2.28 3.30
C LEU A 106 14.72 -1.23 2.33
N LEU A 107 16.05 -1.16 2.25
CA LEU A 107 16.74 -0.24 1.36
C LEU A 107 17.38 -0.98 0.20
N ILE A 108 17.29 -0.38 -0.99
CA ILE A 108 17.98 -0.86 -2.20
C ILE A 108 18.82 0.29 -2.72
N GLY A 109 20.13 0.07 -2.84
CA GLY A 109 21.06 1.17 -3.16
C GLY A 109 21.01 2.33 -2.17
N GLY A 110 20.65 2.06 -0.91
CA GLY A 110 20.48 3.08 0.14
C GLY A 110 19.21 3.91 0.04
N LYS A 111 18.31 3.62 -0.92
CA LYS A 111 17.06 4.36 -1.12
C LYS A 111 15.87 3.59 -0.56
N LYS A 112 14.94 4.31 0.07
CA LYS A 112 13.64 3.81 0.51
C LYS A 112 12.71 3.64 -0.69
N PHE A 113 11.79 2.68 -0.61
CA PHE A 113 10.74 2.50 -1.60
C PHE A 113 9.42 2.03 -0.98
N ASP A 114 8.35 2.14 -1.75
CA ASP A 114 7.07 1.48 -1.49
C ASP A 114 6.62 0.68 -2.72
N LEU A 115 5.78 -0.33 -2.54
CA LEU A 115 5.18 -1.07 -3.65
C LEU A 115 3.83 -0.50 -4.03
N ARG A 116 3.64 -0.26 -5.33
CA ARG A 116 2.33 -0.12 -5.96
C ARG A 116 1.93 -1.47 -6.56
N LEU A 117 0.87 -2.06 -6.02
CA LEU A 117 0.26 -3.30 -6.50
C LEU A 117 -1.17 -3.07 -6.97
N TYR A 118 -1.60 -3.81 -7.99
CA TYR A 118 -2.93 -3.70 -8.58
C TYR A 118 -3.80 -4.86 -8.16
N VAL A 119 -4.93 -4.54 -7.50
CA VAL A 119 -5.85 -5.54 -6.96
C VAL A 119 -7.22 -5.31 -7.56
N PHE A 120 -7.74 -6.30 -8.29
CA PHE A 120 -9.04 -6.21 -8.95
C PHE A 120 -10.09 -6.97 -8.15
N VAL A 121 -11.20 -6.31 -7.81
CA VAL A 121 -12.29 -6.93 -7.04
C VAL A 121 -13.57 -6.89 -7.87
N THR A 122 -14.13 -8.07 -8.15
CA THR A 122 -15.40 -8.20 -8.88
C THR A 122 -16.59 -8.36 -7.94
N SER A 123 -16.37 -8.79 -6.71
CA SER A 123 -17.41 -8.96 -5.69
C SER A 123 -16.82 -8.96 -4.29
N PHE A 124 -17.57 -8.39 -3.33
CA PHE A 124 -17.26 -8.52 -1.90
C PHE A 124 -18.09 -9.60 -1.20
N LYS A 125 -19.24 -10.03 -1.76
CA LYS A 125 -20.09 -11.09 -1.17
C LYS A 125 -20.60 -12.05 -2.27
N PRO A 126 -19.94 -13.21 -2.48
CA PRO A 126 -18.68 -13.64 -1.84
C PRO A 126 -17.49 -12.80 -2.31
N LEU A 127 -16.43 -12.72 -1.50
CA LEU A 127 -15.21 -12.02 -1.89
C LEU A 127 -14.54 -12.72 -3.09
N VAL A 128 -14.45 -12.01 -4.21
CA VAL A 128 -13.76 -12.41 -5.42
C VAL A 128 -12.77 -11.31 -5.79
N ALA A 129 -11.49 -11.58 -5.57
CA ALA A 129 -10.41 -10.61 -5.75
C ALA A 129 -9.21 -11.25 -6.43
N TYR A 130 -8.47 -10.46 -7.19
CA TYR A 130 -7.29 -10.87 -7.94
C TYR A 130 -6.14 -9.90 -7.70
N LEU A 131 -4.91 -10.40 -7.66
CA LEU A 131 -3.68 -9.60 -7.62
C LEU A 131 -2.98 -9.73 -8.97
N HIS A 132 -2.65 -8.59 -9.58
CA HIS A 132 -1.91 -8.59 -10.83
C HIS A 132 -0.42 -8.89 -10.60
N GLU A 133 0.21 -9.67 -11.46
CA GLU A 133 1.65 -9.96 -11.42
C GLU A 133 2.50 -8.71 -11.69
N GLN A 134 1.99 -7.82 -12.53
CA GLN A 134 2.59 -6.51 -12.74
C GLN A 134 2.34 -5.58 -11.54
N GLY A 135 3.41 -4.92 -11.14
CA GLY A 135 3.44 -3.90 -10.11
C GLY A 135 4.81 -3.23 -10.11
N PHE A 136 5.01 -2.23 -9.27
CA PHE A 136 6.31 -1.57 -9.21
C PHE A 136 6.67 -1.04 -7.83
N ALA A 137 7.96 -1.14 -7.49
CA ALA A 137 8.58 -0.42 -6.40
C ALA A 137 8.87 1.02 -6.85
N ARG A 138 8.38 2.01 -6.09
CA ARG A 138 8.65 3.44 -6.26
C ARG A 138 9.72 3.88 -5.28
N PHE A 139 10.87 4.30 -5.78
CA PHE A 139 11.98 4.75 -4.95
C PHE A 139 11.86 6.22 -4.56
N CYS A 140 12.41 6.58 -3.40
CA CYS A 140 12.73 7.96 -3.06
C CYS A 140 13.80 8.52 -4.01
N ALA A 141 13.79 9.84 -4.25
CA ALA A 141 14.80 10.49 -5.08
C ALA A 141 16.19 10.42 -4.43
N THR A 142 16.25 10.67 -3.12
CA THR A 142 17.49 10.72 -2.33
C THR A 142 17.69 9.49 -1.45
N PRO A 143 18.94 9.20 -1.03
CA PRO A 143 19.23 8.16 -0.05
C PRO A 143 18.46 8.36 1.26
N TYR A 144 18.05 7.26 1.88
CA TYR A 144 17.30 7.27 3.13
C TYR A 144 18.17 7.79 4.28
N VAL A 145 17.66 8.80 5.00
CA VAL A 145 18.29 9.32 6.21
C VAL A 145 17.40 9.01 7.40
N ALA A 146 17.90 8.24 8.36
CA ALA A 146 17.17 7.95 9.59
C ALA A 146 16.92 9.24 10.38
N ASN A 147 15.74 9.36 11.00
CA ASN A 147 15.36 10.51 11.85
C ASN A 147 15.40 11.88 11.15
N ALA A 148 15.20 11.91 9.82
CA ALA A 148 14.97 13.13 9.06
C ALA A 148 13.62 13.77 9.43
N LEU A 149 13.60 14.53 10.52
CA LEU A 149 12.40 15.21 11.06
C LEU A 149 12.20 16.64 10.53
N LYS A 150 13.16 17.14 9.73
CA LYS A 150 13.09 18.47 9.11
C LYS A 150 12.56 18.35 7.69
N ASP A 151 11.75 19.33 7.29
CA ASP A 151 11.09 19.37 5.97
C ASP A 151 12.08 19.25 4.80
N ASP A 152 13.29 19.78 4.93
CA ASP A 152 14.34 19.74 3.89
C ASP A 152 14.76 18.31 3.49
N ASN A 153 14.49 17.29 4.32
CA ASN A 153 14.86 15.90 4.06
C ASN A 153 13.65 14.99 3.79
N LEU A 154 12.44 15.55 3.64
CA LEU A 154 11.22 14.78 3.48
C LEU A 154 11.21 13.94 2.19
N CYS A 155 11.96 14.36 1.15
CA CYS A 155 12.17 13.63 -0.11
C CYS A 155 12.84 12.25 0.09
N SER A 156 13.60 12.06 1.18
CA SER A 156 14.20 10.77 1.56
C SER A 156 13.21 9.84 2.27
N GLN A 157 12.08 10.39 2.74
CA GLN A 157 11.09 9.69 3.58
C GLN A 157 9.80 9.37 2.82
N LEU A 158 9.45 10.20 1.83
CA LEU A 158 8.25 10.09 1.01
C LEU A 158 8.59 9.67 -0.42
N THR A 159 7.85 8.69 -0.93
CA THR A 159 8.03 8.07 -2.24
C THR A 159 7.11 8.66 -3.32
N ASN A 160 6.34 9.70 -2.98
CA ASN A 160 5.40 10.32 -3.90
C ASN A 160 6.10 11.09 -5.03
N VAL A 161 5.80 10.69 -6.27
CA VAL A 161 6.35 11.26 -7.51
C VAL A 161 6.21 12.78 -7.59
N ALA A 162 5.11 13.35 -7.07
CA ALA A 162 4.89 14.80 -7.10
C ALA A 162 5.93 15.60 -6.30
N LEU A 163 6.56 14.99 -5.29
CA LEU A 163 7.65 15.60 -4.52
C LEU A 163 9.02 15.37 -5.16
N GLN A 164 9.14 14.39 -6.06
CA GLN A 164 10.43 13.94 -6.62
C GLN A 164 10.79 14.60 -7.95
N LYS A 165 9.80 15.09 -8.71
CA LYS A 165 10.02 15.71 -10.04
C LYS A 165 10.79 17.05 -10.00
N GLY A 166 11.07 17.59 -8.82
CA GLY A 166 11.80 18.84 -8.64
C GLY A 166 13.29 18.69 -8.34
N GLU A 167 13.83 17.46 -8.28
CA GLU A 167 15.23 17.22 -7.91
C GLU A 167 16.08 16.71 -9.07
N ASP A 168 17.30 17.22 -9.19
CA ASP A 168 18.31 16.86 -10.20
C ASP A 168 18.69 15.36 -10.21
N ALA A 169 18.36 14.64 -9.14
CA ALA A 169 18.64 13.21 -8.96
C ALA A 169 17.55 12.27 -9.51
N TYR A 170 16.47 12.81 -10.10
CA TYR A 170 15.41 12.00 -10.70
C TYR A 170 15.92 11.32 -11.99
N ASN A 171 15.94 9.98 -11.99
CA ASN A 171 16.34 9.23 -13.16
C ASN A 171 15.19 9.20 -14.18
N GLU A 172 15.27 10.03 -15.22
CA GLU A 172 14.25 10.11 -16.28
C GLU A 172 14.11 8.81 -17.10
N VAL A 173 15.17 7.98 -17.17
CA VAL A 173 15.19 6.75 -17.99
C VAL A 173 14.33 5.65 -17.35
N HIS A 174 14.39 5.48 -16.04
CA HIS A 174 13.61 4.45 -15.32
C HIS A 174 12.52 5.02 -14.40
N GLY A 175 12.44 6.35 -14.27
CA GLY A 175 11.46 7.06 -13.44
C GLY A 175 11.55 6.77 -11.94
N GLY A 176 12.69 6.26 -11.46
CA GLY A 176 12.84 5.80 -10.08
C GLY A 176 11.94 4.61 -9.73
N LYS A 177 11.64 3.74 -10.70
CA LYS A 177 10.78 2.56 -10.50
C LYS A 177 11.53 1.26 -10.82
N TRP A 178 11.23 0.21 -10.06
CA TRP A 178 11.53 -1.18 -10.44
C TRP A 178 10.25 -1.97 -10.61
N SER A 179 10.22 -2.87 -11.60
CA SER A 179 9.14 -3.85 -11.70
C SER A 179 9.11 -4.75 -10.46
N LEU A 180 7.94 -5.28 -10.15
CA LEU A 180 7.78 -6.26 -9.06
C LEU A 180 8.69 -7.49 -9.28
N ALA A 181 8.83 -7.95 -10.53
CA ALA A 181 9.74 -9.04 -10.87
C ALA A 181 11.21 -8.73 -10.50
N ASN A 182 11.69 -7.51 -10.76
CA ASN A 182 13.06 -7.11 -10.39
C ASN A 182 13.24 -7.05 -8.87
N LEU A 183 12.23 -6.62 -8.14
CA LEU A 183 12.26 -6.67 -6.67
C LEU A 183 12.34 -8.11 -6.18
N CYS A 184 11.51 -9.01 -6.70
CA CYS A 184 11.54 -10.42 -6.34
C CYS A 184 12.91 -11.04 -6.62
N LEU A 185 13.50 -10.74 -7.79
CA LEU A 185 14.85 -11.17 -8.14
C LEU A 185 15.92 -10.62 -7.17
N PHE A 186 15.82 -9.35 -6.78
CA PHE A 186 16.71 -8.76 -5.78
C PHE A 186 16.58 -9.46 -4.42
N VAL A 187 15.36 -9.69 -3.94
CA VAL A 187 15.12 -10.37 -2.65
C VAL A 187 15.61 -11.81 -2.72
N GLN A 188 15.36 -12.51 -3.82
CA GLN A 188 15.86 -13.86 -4.05
C GLN A 188 17.39 -13.92 -4.07
N GLY A 189 18.05 -12.98 -4.75
CA GLY A 189 19.51 -12.94 -4.82
C GLY A 189 20.17 -12.58 -3.49
N ARG A 190 19.54 -11.70 -2.69
CA ARG A 190 20.11 -11.22 -1.42
C ARG A 190 19.75 -12.09 -0.21
N TYR A 191 18.52 -12.60 -0.16
CA TYR A 191 17.95 -13.29 1.00
C TYR A 191 17.56 -14.75 0.69
N GLY A 192 17.61 -15.18 -0.57
CA GLY A 192 17.25 -16.55 -0.99
C GLY A 192 15.81 -16.66 -1.51
N ALA A 193 15.55 -17.69 -2.33
CA ALA A 193 14.26 -17.92 -2.98
C ALA A 193 13.09 -18.06 -1.98
N VAL A 194 13.31 -18.79 -0.88
CA VAL A 194 12.31 -18.98 0.18
C VAL A 194 11.87 -17.65 0.79
N CYS A 195 12.79 -16.68 0.91
CA CYS A 195 12.48 -15.34 1.41
C CYS A 195 11.66 -14.51 0.42
N ALA A 196 11.96 -14.60 -0.88
CA ALA A 196 11.20 -13.93 -1.91
C ALA A 196 9.76 -14.46 -1.98
N ASP A 197 9.59 -15.80 -1.96
CA ASP A 197 8.28 -16.43 -1.93
C ASP A 197 7.50 -16.07 -0.65
N GLY A 198 8.19 -15.98 0.48
CA GLY A 198 7.58 -15.61 1.76
C GLY A 198 7.12 -14.16 1.82
N LEU A 199 7.89 -13.25 1.21
CA LEU A 199 7.49 -11.87 1.06
C LEU A 199 6.20 -11.75 0.22
N MET A 200 6.15 -12.41 -0.94
CA MET A 200 4.96 -12.37 -1.81
C MET A 200 3.72 -12.94 -1.13
N ARG A 201 3.84 -14.09 -0.47
CA ARG A 201 2.72 -14.65 0.32
C ARG A 201 2.29 -13.76 1.48
N SER A 202 3.23 -13.06 2.11
CA SER A 202 2.92 -12.09 3.18
C SER A 202 2.17 -10.86 2.63
N ILE A 203 2.50 -10.42 1.42
CA ILE A 203 1.81 -9.34 0.70
C ILE A 203 0.38 -9.77 0.36
N GLU A 204 0.21 -10.94 -0.25
CA GLU A 204 -1.11 -11.51 -0.56
C GLU A 204 -1.96 -11.66 0.70
N PHE A 205 -1.37 -12.13 1.81
CA PHE A 205 -2.02 -12.22 3.11
C PHE A 205 -2.52 -10.86 3.59
N ALA A 206 -1.67 -9.82 3.52
CA ALA A 206 -2.07 -8.47 3.92
C ALA A 206 -3.23 -7.94 3.06
N ILE A 207 -3.17 -8.12 1.75
CA ILE A 207 -4.21 -7.65 0.81
C ILE A 207 -5.53 -8.41 1.01
N TYR A 208 -5.48 -9.74 1.08
CA TYR A 208 -6.67 -10.56 1.23
C TYR A 208 -7.40 -10.25 2.54
N HIS A 209 -6.67 -10.11 3.64
CA HIS A 209 -7.28 -9.82 4.94
C HIS A 209 -7.76 -8.38 5.09
N SER A 210 -7.17 -7.40 4.38
CA SER A 210 -7.74 -6.05 4.32
C SER A 210 -9.08 -6.04 3.58
N LEU A 211 -9.19 -6.77 2.47
CA LEU A 211 -10.45 -6.90 1.73
C LEU A 211 -11.53 -7.62 2.55
N ARG A 212 -11.17 -8.74 3.22
CA ARG A 212 -12.10 -9.46 4.10
C ARG A 212 -12.60 -8.64 5.27
N ALA A 213 -11.76 -7.76 5.83
CA ALA A 213 -12.20 -6.86 6.89
C ALA A 213 -13.32 -5.92 6.42
N MET A 214 -13.35 -5.59 5.13
CA MET A 214 -14.35 -4.71 4.52
C MET A 214 -15.60 -5.44 4.02
N GLU A 215 -15.58 -6.78 3.94
CA GLU A 215 -16.68 -7.60 3.41
C GLU A 215 -18.03 -7.24 4.04
N SER A 216 -18.10 -7.03 5.36
CA SER A 216 -19.36 -6.70 6.05
C SER A 216 -19.91 -5.30 5.73
N VAL A 217 -19.03 -4.34 5.44
CA VAL A 217 -19.37 -2.91 5.28
C VAL A 217 -19.61 -2.54 3.82
N MET A 218 -18.93 -3.21 2.89
CA MET A 218 -19.01 -2.87 1.47
C MET A 218 -20.40 -3.11 0.88
N PHE A 219 -20.84 -2.15 0.07
CA PHE A 219 -22.07 -2.26 -0.69
C PHE A 219 -21.93 -3.36 -1.75
N ASN A 220 -22.86 -4.30 -1.75
CA ASN A 220 -22.80 -5.46 -2.62
C ASN A 220 -23.75 -5.30 -3.80
N ASP A 221 -23.28 -4.62 -4.85
CA ASP A 221 -23.97 -4.59 -6.14
C ASP A 221 -23.25 -5.52 -7.11
N ARG A 222 -24.01 -6.44 -7.71
CA ARG A 222 -23.52 -7.36 -8.73
C ARG A 222 -23.07 -6.69 -10.03
N HIS A 223 -23.27 -5.38 -10.19
CA HIS A 223 -22.78 -4.61 -11.34
C HIS A 223 -21.50 -3.82 -11.02
N ASN A 224 -21.06 -3.76 -9.75
CA ASN A 224 -19.88 -3.01 -9.36
C ASN A 224 -18.61 -3.86 -9.39
N PHE A 225 -17.54 -3.34 -9.99
CA PHE A 225 -16.17 -3.82 -9.81
C PHE A 225 -15.32 -2.62 -9.45
N GLU A 226 -14.15 -2.88 -8.87
CA GLU A 226 -13.20 -1.82 -8.61
C GLU A 226 -11.77 -2.35 -8.79
N LEU A 227 -10.94 -1.56 -9.45
CA LEU A 227 -9.50 -1.75 -9.48
C LEU A 227 -8.89 -0.87 -8.38
N TYR A 228 -8.13 -1.48 -7.48
CA TYR A 228 -7.46 -0.81 -6.38
C TYR A 228 -5.95 -0.74 -6.59
N GLY A 229 -5.33 0.35 -6.13
CA GLY A 229 -3.89 0.50 -6.01
C GLY A 229 -3.45 0.38 -4.55
N TYR A 230 -2.80 -0.72 -4.20
CA TYR A 230 -2.27 -0.95 -2.86
C TYR A 230 -0.87 -0.37 -2.73
N ASP A 231 -0.63 0.40 -1.67
CA ASP A 231 0.67 0.99 -1.33
C ASP A 231 1.26 0.28 -0.11
N ILE A 232 2.28 -0.56 -0.36
CA ILE A 232 2.86 -1.48 0.63
C ILE A 232 4.38 -1.32 0.68
N PRO A 233 4.94 -0.48 1.57
CA PRO A 233 6.35 -0.54 1.92
C PRO A 233 6.73 -1.84 2.62
N ILE A 234 8.00 -2.21 2.48
CA ILE A 234 8.60 -3.39 3.11
C ILE A 234 9.65 -2.91 4.10
N ASP A 235 9.69 -3.52 5.29
CA ASP A 235 10.74 -3.24 6.27
C ASP A 235 12.00 -4.11 6.08
N ASP A 236 13.06 -3.77 6.80
CA ASP A 236 14.34 -4.48 6.78
C ASP A 236 14.26 -5.96 7.19
N CYS A 237 13.15 -6.35 7.82
CA CYS A 237 12.82 -7.73 8.20
C CYS A 237 11.95 -8.44 7.16
N LEU A 238 11.80 -7.88 5.95
CA LEU A 238 10.94 -8.38 4.86
C LEU A 238 9.46 -8.48 5.23
N ARG A 239 8.96 -7.62 6.12
CA ARG A 239 7.53 -7.56 6.44
C ARG A 239 6.83 -6.49 5.61
N PRO A 240 5.70 -6.82 4.98
CA PRO A 240 4.88 -5.83 4.28
C PRO A 240 4.05 -5.01 5.28
N HIS A 241 3.98 -3.70 5.03
CA HIS A 241 3.16 -2.77 5.80
C HIS A 241 2.13 -2.12 4.86
N LEU A 242 0.85 -2.41 5.03
CA LEU A 242 -0.24 -1.78 4.30
C LEU A 242 -0.43 -0.34 4.79
N ILE A 243 -0.11 0.64 3.95
CA ILE A 243 -0.17 2.06 4.31
C ILE A 243 -1.40 2.74 3.72
N GLU A 244 -1.79 2.36 2.51
CA GLU A 244 -2.86 3.02 1.77
C GLU A 244 -3.46 2.11 0.71
N VAL A 245 -4.75 2.28 0.44
CA VAL A 245 -5.45 1.65 -0.68
C VAL A 245 -6.11 2.77 -1.48
N ASN A 246 -5.71 2.90 -2.74
CA ASN A 246 -6.20 3.92 -3.66
C ASN A 246 -7.32 3.37 -4.54
N SER A 247 -8.41 4.13 -4.66
CA SER A 247 -9.51 3.86 -5.59
C SER A 247 -9.97 5.17 -6.23
N PRO A 248 -9.87 5.32 -7.57
CA PRO A 248 -9.10 4.45 -8.48
C PRO A 248 -7.57 4.68 -8.31
N PRO A 249 -6.71 3.71 -8.68
CA PRO A 249 -5.28 3.94 -8.76
C PRO A 249 -4.94 4.99 -9.83
N SER A 250 -3.84 5.72 -9.61
CA SER A 250 -3.36 6.68 -10.63
C SER A 250 -2.91 5.95 -11.90
N LEU A 251 -3.56 6.26 -13.01
CA LEU A 251 -3.22 5.78 -14.36
C LEU A 251 -2.30 6.74 -15.12
N PHE A 252 -1.83 7.83 -14.49
CA PHE A 252 -0.92 8.77 -15.12
C PHE A 252 0.41 8.11 -15.46
N THR A 253 0.87 8.21 -16.70
CA THR A 253 2.08 7.53 -17.19
C THR A 253 3.28 8.48 -17.20
N THR A 254 4.41 8.04 -16.65
CA THR A 254 5.66 8.84 -16.68
C THR A 254 6.71 8.30 -17.64
N THR A 255 6.69 7.00 -17.93
CA THR A 255 7.65 6.31 -18.79
C THR A 255 6.91 5.33 -19.71
N LEU A 256 7.56 4.88 -20.79
CA LEU A 256 6.98 3.86 -21.67
C LEU A 256 6.65 2.57 -20.90
N SER A 257 7.54 2.10 -20.03
CA SER A 257 7.29 0.92 -19.21
C SER A 257 6.07 1.08 -18.29
N ASP A 258 5.88 2.26 -17.72
CA ASP A 258 4.70 2.57 -16.89
C ASP A 258 3.41 2.60 -17.71
N ARG A 259 3.48 3.06 -18.97
CA ARG A 259 2.35 3.00 -19.90
C ARG A 259 2.00 1.56 -20.26
N LEU A 260 2.97 0.78 -20.73
CA LEU A 260 2.75 -0.62 -21.14
C LEU A 260 2.15 -1.44 -20.00
N LEU A 261 2.73 -1.32 -18.80
CA LEU A 261 2.22 -1.98 -17.60
C LEU A 261 0.76 -1.64 -17.31
N LYS A 262 0.39 -0.35 -17.39
CA LYS A 262 -0.98 0.09 -17.10
C LYS A 262 -1.97 -0.31 -18.19
N GLU A 263 -1.54 -0.31 -19.45
CA GLU A 263 -2.35 -0.78 -20.57
C GLU A 263 -2.64 -2.29 -20.42
N GLU A 264 -1.65 -3.08 -20.04
CA GLU A 264 -1.79 -4.52 -19.75
C GLU A 264 -2.76 -4.77 -18.60
N VAL A 265 -2.57 -4.11 -17.44
CA VAL A 265 -3.49 -4.22 -16.29
C VAL A 265 -4.94 -3.89 -16.69
N LEU A 266 -5.15 -2.84 -17.50
CA LEU A 266 -6.49 -2.45 -17.94
C LEU A 266 -7.07 -3.43 -18.96
N ALA A 267 -6.27 -3.93 -19.89
CA ALA A 267 -6.70 -4.95 -20.86
C ALA A 267 -7.15 -6.23 -20.14
N ASP A 268 -6.41 -6.63 -19.10
CA ASP A 268 -6.74 -7.81 -18.30
C ASP A 268 -7.99 -7.59 -17.46
N VAL A 269 -8.18 -6.38 -16.88
CA VAL A 269 -9.44 -6.02 -16.21
C VAL A 269 -10.63 -6.17 -17.17
N LEU A 270 -10.53 -5.64 -18.39
CA LEU A 270 -11.59 -5.73 -19.39
C LEU A 270 -11.87 -7.18 -19.79
N SER A 271 -10.83 -8.00 -19.91
CA SER A 271 -10.93 -9.43 -20.23
C SER A 271 -11.65 -10.23 -19.15
N ILE A 272 -11.48 -9.88 -17.87
CA ILE A 272 -12.21 -10.50 -16.76
C ILE A 272 -13.67 -10.01 -16.67
N ILE A 273 -13.92 -8.74 -16.98
CA ILE A 273 -15.28 -8.15 -16.90
C ILE A 273 -16.18 -8.70 -18.00
N PHE A 274 -15.67 -8.77 -19.24
CA PHE A 274 -16.49 -9.05 -20.39
C PHE A 274 -16.39 -10.51 -20.82
N PRO A 275 -17.52 -11.22 -20.93
CA PRO A 275 -17.53 -12.57 -21.45
C PRO A 275 -17.09 -12.61 -22.91
N PRO A 276 -16.61 -13.77 -23.39
CA PRO A 276 -16.40 -14.00 -24.81
C PRO A 276 -17.63 -13.58 -25.62
N SER A 277 -17.41 -12.86 -26.71
CA SER A 277 -18.45 -12.36 -27.62
C SER A 277 -19.35 -11.24 -27.08
N PHE A 278 -19.05 -10.60 -25.95
CA PHE A 278 -19.73 -9.35 -25.56
C PHE A 278 -19.52 -8.25 -26.63
N PRO A 279 -20.55 -7.45 -27.01
CA PRO A 279 -21.90 -7.33 -26.44
C PRO A 279 -22.99 -8.14 -27.20
N SER A 280 -22.68 -9.33 -27.72
CA SER A 280 -23.66 -10.18 -28.41
C SER A 280 -24.83 -10.57 -27.50
N HIS A 281 -26.04 -10.63 -28.07
CA HIS A 281 -27.24 -11.12 -27.37
C HIS A 281 -27.18 -12.59 -26.94
N CYS A 282 -26.27 -13.38 -27.55
CA CYS A 282 -26.05 -14.77 -27.18
C CYS A 282 -24.96 -14.95 -26.11
N ALA A 283 -24.25 -13.87 -25.74
CA ALA A 283 -23.23 -13.93 -24.70
C ALA A 283 -23.88 -14.04 -23.31
N MET A 284 -23.19 -14.70 -22.38
CA MET A 284 -23.56 -14.66 -20.97
C MET A 284 -23.63 -13.19 -20.50
N SER A 285 -24.48 -12.90 -19.53
CA SER A 285 -24.49 -11.56 -18.95
C SER A 285 -23.15 -11.26 -18.27
N TYR A 286 -22.62 -10.04 -18.46
CA TYR A 286 -21.28 -9.71 -17.95
C TYR A 286 -21.16 -9.85 -16.42
N TRP A 287 -22.23 -9.52 -15.69
CA TRP A 287 -22.25 -9.64 -14.24
C TRP A 287 -22.27 -11.10 -13.78
N GLU A 288 -22.85 -12.02 -14.55
CA GLU A 288 -22.86 -13.45 -14.22
C GLU A 288 -21.49 -14.06 -14.53
N TYR A 289 -20.94 -13.73 -15.70
CA TYR A 289 -19.63 -14.20 -16.14
C TYR A 289 -18.51 -13.84 -15.16
N ARG A 290 -18.41 -12.56 -14.76
CA ARG A 290 -17.31 -12.09 -13.89
C ARG A 290 -17.35 -12.65 -12.45
N LEU A 291 -18.47 -13.25 -12.04
CA LEU A 291 -18.63 -13.91 -10.74
C LEU A 291 -18.30 -15.41 -10.79
N ARG A 292 -18.14 -15.97 -11.99
CA ARG A 292 -17.76 -17.37 -12.22
C ARG A 292 -16.24 -17.50 -12.13
N THR A 293 -15.73 -17.69 -10.92
CA THR A 293 -14.30 -17.88 -10.66
C THR A 293 -13.71 -19.05 -11.44
N ASP A 294 -14.49 -20.08 -11.73
CA ASP A 294 -14.11 -21.19 -12.60
C ASP A 294 -13.81 -20.77 -14.04
N LEU A 295 -14.44 -19.69 -14.53
CA LEU A 295 -14.21 -19.16 -15.87
C LEU A 295 -13.13 -18.08 -15.86
N THR A 296 -13.20 -17.13 -14.92
CA THR A 296 -12.30 -15.97 -14.89
C THR A 296 -10.86 -16.35 -14.51
N THR A 297 -10.66 -17.41 -13.73
CA THR A 297 -9.30 -17.91 -13.40
C THR A 297 -8.67 -18.76 -14.51
N ALA A 298 -9.46 -19.19 -15.50
CA ALA A 298 -8.96 -19.90 -16.67
C ALA A 298 -8.44 -18.95 -17.77
N LEU A 299 -8.67 -17.64 -17.63
CA LEU A 299 -8.17 -16.65 -18.56
C LEU A 299 -6.65 -16.49 -18.42
N GLU A 300 -5.95 -16.42 -19.56
CA GLU A 300 -4.53 -16.06 -19.61
C GLU A 300 -4.39 -14.54 -19.40
N THR A 301 -4.43 -14.13 -18.14
CA THR A 301 -4.20 -12.73 -17.70
C THR A 301 -3.14 -12.70 -16.60
N GLY A 302 -2.55 -11.53 -16.36
CA GLY A 302 -1.65 -11.30 -15.24
C GLY A 302 -2.35 -11.29 -13.87
N PHE A 303 -3.69 -11.37 -13.81
CA PHE A 303 -4.44 -11.42 -12.55
C PHE A 303 -4.51 -12.84 -11.98
N HIS A 304 -3.89 -13.02 -10.82
CA HIS A 304 -4.00 -14.27 -10.05
C HIS A 304 -5.06 -14.16 -8.97
N PHE A 305 -5.88 -15.19 -8.83
CA PHE A 305 -6.94 -15.21 -7.84
C PHE A 305 -6.38 -15.22 -6.41
N LEU A 306 -6.83 -14.26 -5.59
CA LEU A 306 -6.45 -14.16 -4.19
C LEU A 306 -7.29 -15.13 -3.36
N GLN A 307 -6.77 -16.34 -3.19
CA GLN A 307 -7.33 -17.34 -2.29
C GLN A 307 -6.28 -17.75 -1.26
N MET A 308 -6.53 -17.43 0.00
CA MET A 308 -5.80 -18.08 1.09
C MET A 308 -6.29 -19.52 1.16
N GLY A 309 -5.39 -20.48 0.92
CA GLY A 309 -5.65 -21.89 1.18
C GLY A 309 -6.20 -22.06 2.61
N SER A 310 -7.27 -22.84 2.73
CA SER A 310 -7.91 -23.21 3.99
C SER A 310 -6.92 -23.86 4.96
#